data_AF-X1N500-F1
#
_entry.id   AF-X1N500-F1
#
_cell.length_a   1.000
_cell.length_b   1.000
_cell.length_c   1.000
_cell.angle_alpha   90.00
_cell.angle_beta   90.00
_cell.angle_gamma   90.00
#
_symmetry.space_group_name_H-M   'P 1'
#
loop_
_entity.id
_entity.type
_entity.pdbx_description
1 polymer ?
#
loop_
_entity_poly.entity_id
_entity_poly.type
_entity_poly.pdbx_seq_one_letter_code
_entity_poly.pdbx_strand_id
1 'polypeptide(L)'
;DIIDKNIIGFGNSGVKVKKLDNLYIPKEILAVDWWIYSILLLNSCKGRYISKAINYYRQHENNLGTSTNLNKNKLLNGVRLKQIHYENLLTYCKNHKIKEATKIYYKKLGEINELDKYIQNDSFCRRYIEVINKNFSEIYNGWWSEILPISEWRKYDERIL
;
A
#
# COMPACT_ATOMS: atom_id res chain seq x y z
N ASP A 1 -6.60 1.46 -6.63
CA ASP A 1 -5.26 1.00 -7.07
C ASP A 1 -4.12 1.63 -6.29
N ILE A 2 -3.50 2.74 -6.69
CA ILE A 2 -2.33 3.27 -5.96
C ILE A 2 -2.65 3.77 -4.55
N ILE A 3 -3.93 4.00 -4.22
CA ILE A 3 -4.34 4.39 -2.87
C ILE A 3 -4.16 3.21 -1.90
N ASP A 4 -4.35 1.97 -2.36
CA ASP A 4 -4.49 0.81 -1.48
C ASP A 4 -3.25 -0.10 -1.47
N LYS A 5 -2.42 0.00 -2.52
CA LYS A 5 -1.29 -0.87 -2.82
C LYS A 5 -0.23 -0.15 -3.64
N ASN A 6 1.01 -0.61 -3.56
CA ASN A 6 2.06 -0.13 -4.44
C ASN A 6 2.15 -0.99 -5.71
N ILE A 7 2.01 -0.35 -6.86
CA ILE A 7 2.11 -0.96 -8.20
C ILE A 7 3.16 -0.27 -9.09
N ILE A 8 3.82 0.79 -8.60
CA ILE A 8 4.78 1.59 -9.37
C ILE A 8 6.09 1.62 -8.59
N GLY A 9 7.10 0.90 -9.08
CA GLY A 9 8.43 0.85 -8.49
C GLY A 9 9.46 1.54 -9.37
N PHE A 10 10.56 2.04 -8.81
CA PHE A 10 11.61 2.70 -9.61
C PHE A 10 12.26 1.79 -10.66
N GLY A 11 12.17 0.47 -10.50
CA GLY A 11 12.68 -0.49 -11.49
C GLY A 11 11.80 -0.68 -12.73
N ASN A 12 10.57 -0.13 -12.75
CA ASN A 12 9.64 -0.27 -13.87
C ASN A 12 8.98 1.05 -14.30
N SER A 13 9.53 2.19 -13.87
CA SER A 13 8.94 3.51 -14.12
C SER A 13 10.01 4.59 -14.31
N GLY A 14 9.65 5.67 -14.98
CA GLY A 14 10.50 6.83 -15.18
C GLY A 14 9.74 8.12 -14.87
N VAL A 15 10.44 9.12 -14.34
CA VAL A 15 9.89 10.41 -13.98
C VAL A 15 10.72 11.54 -14.58
N LYS A 16 10.06 12.63 -15.00
CA LYS A 16 10.76 13.83 -15.44
C LYS A 16 11.41 14.47 -14.20
N VAL A 17 12.74 14.64 -14.20
CA VAL A 17 13.50 15.17 -13.05
C VAL A 17 12.91 16.46 -12.51
N LYS A 18 12.53 17.40 -13.39
CA LYS A 18 11.87 18.67 -13.01
C LYS A 18 10.54 18.54 -12.25
N LYS A 19 9.95 17.33 -12.20
CA LYS A 19 8.74 17.05 -11.40
C LYS A 19 9.07 16.54 -10.00
N LEU A 20 10.33 16.22 -9.74
CA LEU A 20 10.87 15.87 -8.43
C LEU A 20 11.43 17.08 -7.67
N ASP A 21 11.54 18.24 -8.33
CA ASP A 21 12.03 19.47 -7.70
C ASP A 21 11.21 19.78 -6.45
N ASN A 22 11.91 19.98 -5.33
CA ASN A 22 11.33 20.26 -4.00
C ASN A 22 10.44 19.13 -3.42
N LEU A 23 10.55 17.89 -3.91
CA LEU A 23 9.87 16.75 -3.30
C LEU A 23 10.55 16.38 -1.98
N TYR A 24 9.80 16.45 -0.88
CA TYR A 24 10.23 16.01 0.44
C TYR A 24 9.78 14.56 0.71
N ILE A 25 10.68 13.76 1.27
CA ILE A 25 10.40 12.38 1.70
C ILE A 25 10.54 12.34 3.23
N PRO A 26 9.43 12.19 3.96
CA PRO A 26 9.47 11.99 5.41
C PRO A 26 10.32 10.76 5.78
N LYS A 27 11.12 10.84 6.85
CA LYS A 27 12.11 9.82 7.21
C LYS A 27 11.49 8.47 7.56
N GLU A 28 10.26 8.48 8.04
CA GLU A 28 9.49 7.31 8.43
C GLU A 28 8.92 6.54 7.22
N ILE A 29 8.89 7.13 6.02
CA ILE A 29 8.39 6.46 4.83
C ILE A 29 9.26 5.24 4.50
N LEU A 30 8.63 4.07 4.53
CA LEU A 30 9.28 2.79 4.22
C LEU A 30 9.20 2.47 2.71
N ALA A 31 8.04 2.71 2.09
CA ALA A 31 7.82 2.52 0.66
C ALA A 31 8.00 3.85 -0.09
N VAL A 32 9.26 4.18 -0.39
CA VAL A 32 9.65 5.48 -0.97
C VAL A 32 9.07 5.69 -2.37
N ASP A 33 9.02 4.63 -3.17
CA ASP A 33 8.38 4.61 -4.50
C ASP A 33 6.88 4.90 -4.40
N TRP A 34 6.18 4.22 -3.49
CA TRP A 34 4.77 4.45 -3.26
C TRP A 34 4.51 5.91 -2.85
N TRP A 35 5.32 6.45 -1.94
CA TRP A 35 5.24 7.86 -1.55
C TRP A 35 5.43 8.82 -2.73
N ILE A 36 6.52 8.68 -3.47
CA ILE A 36 6.85 9.58 -4.59
C ILE A 36 5.71 9.60 -5.61
N TYR A 37 5.21 8.44 -6.01
CA TYR A 37 4.14 8.39 -7.01
C TYR A 37 2.81 8.91 -6.48
N SER A 38 2.49 8.70 -5.20
CA SER A 38 1.32 9.32 -4.56
C SER A 38 1.42 10.85 -4.56
N ILE A 39 2.58 11.42 -4.20
CA ILE A 39 2.80 12.89 -4.20
C ILE A 39 2.72 13.47 -5.62
N LEU A 40 3.34 12.82 -6.61
CA LEU A 40 3.28 13.28 -7.99
C LEU A 40 1.83 13.35 -8.50
N LEU A 41 1.03 12.33 -8.22
CA LEU A 41 -0.39 12.30 -8.61
C LEU A 41 -1.22 13.35 -7.88
N LEU A 42 -0.99 13.56 -6.57
CA LEU A 42 -1.63 14.63 -5.81
C LEU A 42 -1.27 16.02 -6.36
N ASN A 43 -0.07 16.18 -6.91
CA ASN A 43 0.37 17.38 -7.61
C ASN A 43 -0.05 17.41 -9.08
N SER A 44 -1.11 16.68 -9.44
CA SER A 44 -1.72 16.67 -10.78
C SER A 44 -0.78 16.19 -11.90
N CYS A 45 0.31 15.47 -11.58
CA CYS A 45 1.08 14.78 -12.60
C CYS A 45 0.27 13.60 -13.16
N LYS A 46 0.59 13.22 -14.40
CA LYS A 46 -0.05 12.09 -15.08
C LYS A 46 1.04 11.12 -15.56
N GLY A 47 0.77 9.82 -15.41
CA GLY A 47 1.59 8.75 -15.96
C GLY A 47 1.06 8.26 -17.30
N ARG A 48 1.92 7.63 -18.09
CA ARG A 48 1.55 6.87 -19.29
C ARG A 48 2.21 5.50 -19.22
N TYR A 49 1.44 4.45 -19.42
CA TYR A 49 1.97 3.09 -19.53
C TYR A 49 2.70 2.90 -20.86
N ILE A 50 3.87 2.26 -20.82
CA ILE A 50 4.68 1.93 -21.99
C ILE A 50 4.81 0.41 -22.04
N SER A 51 4.14 -0.23 -23.00
CA SER A 51 4.02 -1.70 -23.08
C SER A 51 5.28 -2.43 -23.55
N LYS A 52 6.30 -1.72 -24.05
CA LYS A 52 7.52 -2.30 -24.63
C LYS A 52 8.81 -1.86 -23.91
N ALA A 53 8.71 -1.43 -22.66
CA ALA A 53 9.89 -1.09 -21.87
C ALA A 53 10.60 -2.38 -21.41
N ILE A 54 11.90 -2.51 -21.70
CA ILE A 54 12.74 -3.61 -21.20
C ILE A 54 13.15 -3.26 -19.77
N ASN A 55 12.68 -4.05 -18.79
CA ASN A 55 13.06 -3.87 -17.38
C ASN A 55 13.91 -5.08 -16.94
N TYR A 56 15.15 -4.83 -16.53
CA TYR A 56 16.02 -5.83 -15.88
C TYR A 56 15.90 -5.70 -14.36
N TYR A 57 14.80 -6.19 -13.79
CA TYR A 57 14.59 -6.12 -12.33
C TYR A 57 15.29 -7.29 -11.62
N ARG A 58 16.24 -6.99 -10.72
CA ARG A 58 16.88 -8.00 -9.85
C ARG A 58 16.03 -8.13 -8.58
N GLN A 59 15.47 -9.31 -8.36
CA GLN A 59 14.83 -9.66 -7.09
C GLN A 59 15.89 -10.18 -6.11
N HIS A 60 15.93 -9.62 -4.90
CA HIS A 60 16.77 -10.10 -3.80
C HIS A 60 15.85 -10.57 -2.65
N GLU A 61 16.24 -11.63 -1.93
CA GLU A 61 15.41 -12.26 -0.88
C GLU A 61 15.02 -11.30 0.27
N ASN A 62 15.82 -10.27 0.52
CA ASN A 62 15.57 -9.24 1.55
C ASN A 62 14.62 -8.11 1.12
N ASN A 63 14.00 -8.19 -0.05
CA ASN A 63 13.03 -7.18 -0.47
C ASN A 63 11.76 -7.24 0.39
N LEU A 64 11.31 -6.09 0.90
CA LEU A 64 10.08 -5.95 1.68
C LEU A 64 8.80 -6.36 0.88
N GLY A 65 8.90 -6.51 -0.44
CA GLY A 65 7.81 -6.81 -1.37
C GLY A 65 7.81 -8.21 -2.00
N THR A 66 8.38 -9.22 -1.33
CA THR A 66 8.40 -10.59 -1.88
C THR A 66 7.01 -11.25 -1.81
N SER A 67 6.47 -11.66 -2.97
CA SER A 67 5.17 -12.32 -3.15
C SER A 67 5.16 -13.75 -2.57
N THR A 68 5.02 -13.86 -1.27
CA THR A 68 4.93 -15.12 -0.55
C THR A 68 3.81 -15.03 0.47
N ASN A 69 3.24 -16.17 0.86
CA ASN A 69 2.13 -16.26 1.81
C ASN A 69 2.27 -15.27 2.99
N LEU A 70 1.16 -14.65 3.33
CA LEU A 70 1.04 -13.77 4.47
C LEU A 70 1.32 -14.57 5.76
N ASN A 71 2.08 -13.97 6.66
CA ASN A 71 2.30 -14.47 8.01
C ASN A 71 2.13 -13.32 9.00
N LYS A 72 2.13 -13.62 10.30
CA LYS A 72 1.89 -12.60 11.35
C LYS A 72 2.85 -11.42 11.24
N ASN A 73 4.15 -11.67 11.05
CA ASN A 73 5.15 -10.60 10.93
C ASN A 73 4.91 -9.72 9.71
N LYS A 74 4.61 -10.30 8.55
CA LYS A 74 4.30 -9.54 7.33
C LYS A 74 3.03 -8.72 7.47
N LEU A 75 2.00 -9.30 8.08
CA LEU A 75 0.74 -8.60 8.35
C LEU A 75 0.99 -7.37 9.23
N LEU A 76 1.67 -7.55 10.36
CA LEU A 76 1.99 -6.45 11.28
C LEU A 76 2.86 -5.38 10.61
N ASN A 77 3.91 -5.79 9.89
CA ASN A 77 4.80 -4.88 9.18
C ASN A 77 4.07 -4.08 8.10
N GLY A 78 3.20 -4.73 7.32
CA GLY A 78 2.47 -4.05 6.26
C GLY A 78 1.30 -3.19 6.78
N VAL A 79 0.66 -3.56 7.90
CA VAL A 79 -0.27 -2.68 8.62
C VAL A 79 0.46 -1.41 9.06
N ARG A 80 1.62 -1.57 9.72
CA ARG A 80 2.44 -0.43 10.16
C ARG A 80 2.87 0.45 8.99
N LEU A 81 3.28 -0.16 7.88
CA LEU A 81 3.66 0.56 6.66
C LEU A 81 2.49 1.38 6.10
N LYS A 82 1.29 0.80 6.00
CA LYS A 82 0.09 1.52 5.54
C LYS A 82 -0.31 2.64 6.49
N GLN A 83 -0.22 2.45 7.80
CA GLN A 83 -0.46 3.51 8.79
C GLN A 83 0.46 4.70 8.55
N ILE A 84 1.78 4.48 8.52
CA ILE A 84 2.77 5.54 8.27
C ILE A 84 2.51 6.24 6.94
N HIS A 85 2.21 5.48 5.89
CA HIS A 85 1.93 6.01 4.57
C HIS A 85 0.69 6.92 4.55
N TYR A 86 -0.43 6.46 5.11
CA TYR A 86 -1.67 7.23 5.14
C TYR A 86 -1.60 8.42 6.09
N GLU A 87 -0.91 8.32 7.22
CA GLU A 87 -0.67 9.45 8.13
C GLU A 87 0.10 10.58 7.44
N ASN A 88 1.16 10.23 6.71
CA ASN A 88 1.96 11.18 5.97
C ASN A 88 1.20 11.79 4.79
N LEU A 89 0.43 11.00 4.04
CA LEU A 89 -0.39 11.51 2.94
C LEU A 89 -1.53 12.40 3.43
N LEU A 90 -2.15 12.04 4.56
CA LEU A 90 -3.16 12.87 5.19
C LEU A 90 -2.57 14.23 5.62
N THR A 91 -1.39 14.22 6.23
CA THR A 91 -0.67 15.43 6.61
C THR A 91 -0.34 16.29 5.38
N TYR A 92 0.21 15.68 4.34
CA TYR A 92 0.50 16.36 3.08
C TYR A 92 -0.75 17.00 2.48
N CYS A 93 -1.86 16.26 2.39
CA CYS A 93 -3.11 16.75 1.82
C CYS A 93 -3.71 17.90 2.64
N LYS A 94 -3.64 17.85 3.98
CA LYS A 94 -4.07 18.94 4.86
C LYS A 94 -3.25 20.20 4.62
N ASN A 95 -1.92 20.08 4.59
CA ASN A 95 -1.01 21.20 4.37
C ASN A 95 -1.19 21.86 3.00
N HIS A 96 -1.51 21.07 1.98
CA HIS A 96 -1.77 21.54 0.61
C HIS A 96 -3.26 21.78 0.31
N LYS A 97 -4.13 21.68 1.32
CA LYS A 97 -5.59 21.94 1.21
C LYS A 97 -6.31 21.08 0.15
N ILE A 98 -5.86 19.85 -0.09
CA ILE A 98 -6.44 18.90 -1.05
C ILE A 98 -7.62 18.17 -0.39
N LYS A 99 -8.81 18.77 -0.43
CA LYS A 99 -9.99 18.31 0.35
C LYS A 99 -10.41 16.86 0.07
N GLU A 100 -10.54 16.47 -1.20
CA GLU A 100 -11.02 15.13 -1.54
C GLU A 100 -10.02 14.03 -1.16
N ALA A 101 -8.73 14.24 -1.42
CA ALA A 101 -7.69 13.32 -0.99
C ALA A 101 -7.59 13.24 0.54
N THR A 102 -7.81 14.36 1.25
CA THR A 102 -7.85 14.38 2.73
C THR A 102 -8.92 13.43 3.26
N LYS A 103 -10.14 13.46 2.70
CA LYS A 103 -11.23 12.55 3.11
C LYS A 103 -10.87 11.09 2.85
N ILE A 104 -10.28 10.82 1.69
CA ILE A 104 -9.85 9.46 1.30
C ILE A 104 -8.83 8.92 2.29
N TYR A 105 -7.73 9.64 2.53
CA TYR A 105 -6.67 9.15 3.41
C TYR A 105 -7.08 9.11 4.89
N TYR A 106 -7.99 9.99 5.31
CA TYR A 106 -8.60 9.88 6.64
C TYR A 106 -9.38 8.56 6.79
N LYS A 107 -10.21 8.21 5.80
CA LYS A 107 -10.94 6.94 5.78
C LYS A 107 -9.98 5.75 5.76
N LYS A 108 -8.97 5.77 4.88
CA LYS A 108 -7.99 4.69 4.73
C LYS A 108 -7.17 4.44 5.99
N LEU A 109 -6.77 5.51 6.67
CA LEU A 109 -6.10 5.40 7.97
C LEU A 109 -7.03 4.78 9.04
N GLY A 110 -8.30 5.20 9.06
CA GLY A 110 -9.32 4.62 9.95
C GLY A 110 -9.50 3.11 9.72
N GLU A 111 -9.63 2.69 8.46
CA GLU A 111 -9.76 1.28 8.05
C GLU A 111 -8.58 0.42 8.53
N ILE A 112 -7.34 0.89 8.35
CA ILE A 112 -6.15 0.16 8.79
C ILE A 112 -6.00 0.16 10.31
N ASN A 113 -6.33 1.26 10.99
CA ASN A 113 -6.33 1.30 12.45
C ASN A 113 -7.40 0.40 13.07
N GLU A 114 -8.52 0.20 12.38
CA GLU A 114 -9.52 -0.79 12.78
C GLU A 114 -8.96 -2.21 12.64
N LEU A 115 -8.36 -2.54 11.48
CA LEU A 115 -7.70 -3.83 11.28
C LEU A 115 -6.66 -4.11 12.36
N ASP A 116 -5.79 -3.13 12.66
CA ASP A 116 -4.74 -3.24 13.67
C ASP A 116 -5.29 -3.64 15.05
N LYS A 117 -6.45 -3.10 15.45
CA LYS A 117 -7.13 -3.48 16.69
C LYS A 117 -7.62 -4.93 16.67
N TYR A 118 -8.21 -5.38 15.56
CA TYR A 118 -8.76 -6.73 15.45
C TYR A 118 -7.67 -7.81 15.43
N ILE A 119 -6.55 -7.55 14.76
CA ILE A 119 -5.45 -8.51 14.65
C ILE A 119 -4.65 -8.66 15.95
N GLN A 120 -4.95 -7.88 17.00
CA GLN A 120 -4.46 -8.13 18.36
C GLN A 120 -5.10 -9.39 18.97
N ASN A 121 -6.30 -9.79 18.50
CA ASN A 121 -6.89 -11.06 18.89
C ASN A 121 -6.26 -12.20 18.09
N ASP A 122 -5.57 -13.13 18.77
CA ASP A 122 -4.84 -14.22 18.12
C ASP A 122 -5.73 -15.19 17.32
N SER A 123 -6.99 -15.38 17.69
CA SER A 123 -7.94 -16.20 16.93
C SER A 123 -8.30 -15.50 15.61
N PHE A 124 -8.68 -14.23 15.68
CA PHE A 124 -8.99 -13.41 14.52
C PHE A 124 -7.77 -13.27 13.60
N CYS A 125 -6.58 -13.00 14.15
CA CYS A 125 -5.34 -12.85 13.39
C CYS A 125 -5.02 -14.12 12.58
N ARG A 126 -5.14 -15.30 13.20
CA ARG A 126 -4.95 -16.59 12.52
C ARG A 126 -5.96 -16.79 11.39
N ARG A 127 -7.25 -16.55 11.67
CA ARG A 127 -8.31 -16.67 10.66
C ARG A 127 -8.10 -15.68 9.51
N TYR A 128 -7.69 -14.45 9.81
CA TYR A 128 -7.40 -13.44 8.82
C TYR A 128 -6.32 -13.92 7.83
N ILE A 129 -5.19 -14.37 8.37
CA ILE A 129 -4.06 -14.88 7.60
C ILE A 129 -4.47 -16.10 6.75
N GLU A 130 -5.25 -17.02 7.33
CA GLU A 130 -5.75 -18.19 6.61
C GLU A 130 -6.60 -17.82 5.40
N VAL A 131 -7.57 -16.93 5.58
CA VAL A 131 -8.46 -16.45 4.51
C VAL A 131 -7.67 -15.75 3.41
N ILE A 132 -6.72 -14.87 3.77
CA ILE A 132 -5.87 -14.20 2.78
C ILE A 132 -5.04 -15.22 1.99
N ASN A 133 -4.40 -16.18 2.67
CA ASN A 133 -3.55 -17.17 2.00
C ASN A 133 -4.34 -18.12 1.10
N LYS A 134 -5.56 -18.52 1.49
CA LYS A 134 -6.45 -19.33 0.66
C LYS A 134 -6.88 -18.63 -0.63
N ASN A 135 -6.99 -17.30 -0.59
CA ASN A 135 -7.44 -16.47 -1.71
C ASN A 135 -6.30 -15.64 -2.33
N PHE A 136 -5.04 -15.99 -2.05
CA PHE A 136 -3.90 -15.12 -2.33
C PHE A 136 -3.78 -14.75 -3.81
N SER A 137 -4.03 -15.71 -4.72
CA SER A 137 -3.97 -15.47 -6.17
C SER A 137 -5.02 -14.49 -6.69
N GLU A 138 -6.17 -14.38 -6.02
CA GLU A 138 -7.23 -13.42 -6.37
C GLU A 138 -6.95 -12.05 -5.76
N ILE A 139 -6.42 -12.03 -4.54
CA ILE A 139 -6.20 -10.79 -3.76
C ILE A 139 -4.91 -10.08 -4.19
N TYR A 140 -3.85 -10.83 -4.50
CA TYR A 140 -2.53 -10.27 -4.73
C TYR A 140 -2.42 -9.66 -6.13
N ASN A 141 -2.29 -8.34 -6.20
CA ASN A 141 -2.17 -7.59 -7.45
C ASN A 141 -1.32 -6.31 -7.30
N GLY A 142 -0.41 -6.30 -6.32
CA GLY A 142 0.51 -5.21 -5.99
C GLY A 142 1.03 -5.38 -4.57
N TRP A 143 2.13 -4.71 -4.22
CA TRP A 143 2.68 -4.84 -2.88
C TRP A 143 1.69 -4.33 -1.83
N TRP A 144 1.53 -5.13 -0.77
CA TRP A 144 0.61 -4.93 0.34
C TRP A 144 -0.87 -4.96 -0.05
N SER A 145 -1.23 -5.42 -1.25
CA SER A 145 -2.65 -5.59 -1.62
C SER A 145 -3.34 -6.69 -0.82
N GLU A 146 -2.57 -7.63 -0.27
CA GLU A 146 -3.01 -8.70 0.62
C GLU A 146 -3.40 -8.24 2.03
N ILE A 147 -3.17 -6.96 2.35
CA ILE A 147 -3.56 -6.34 3.62
C ILE A 147 -4.83 -5.54 3.39
N LEU A 148 -5.95 -6.27 3.49
CA LEU A 148 -7.30 -5.78 3.26
C LEU A 148 -7.90 -5.18 4.55
N PRO A 149 -8.68 -4.09 4.45
CA PRO A 149 -9.50 -3.65 5.57
C PRO A 149 -10.55 -4.72 5.91
N ILE A 150 -11.05 -4.71 7.14
CA ILE A 150 -11.96 -5.76 7.65
C ILE A 150 -13.18 -5.95 6.75
N SER A 151 -13.77 -4.85 6.27
CA SER A 151 -14.94 -4.87 5.38
C SER A 151 -14.69 -5.61 4.06
N GLU A 152 -13.49 -5.51 3.49
CA GLU A 152 -13.11 -6.21 2.26
C GLU A 152 -12.72 -7.66 2.57
N TRP A 153 -12.00 -7.89 3.66
CA TRP A 153 -11.62 -9.22 4.11
C TRP A 153 -12.84 -10.14 4.35
N ARG A 154 -13.91 -9.62 4.96
CA ARG A 154 -15.16 -10.38 5.23
C ARG A 154 -15.76 -11.01 3.97
N LYS A 155 -15.63 -10.34 2.81
CA LYS A 155 -16.13 -10.86 1.52
C LYS A 155 -15.46 -12.17 1.09
N TYR A 156 -14.27 -12.46 1.60
CA TYR A 156 -13.55 -13.70 1.36
C TYR A 156 -13.77 -14.72 2.48
N ASP A 157 -13.94 -14.25 3.72
CA ASP A 157 -14.23 -15.10 4.87
C ASP A 157 -15.59 -15.80 4.72
N GLU A 158 -16.61 -15.06 4.25
CA GLU A 158 -17.97 -15.57 3.99
C GLU A 158 -18.02 -16.66 2.90
N ARG A 159 -17.02 -16.74 2.02
CA ARG A 159 -16.94 -17.78 0.97
C ARG A 159 -16.35 -19.10 1.48
N ILE A 160 -15.74 -19.09 2.66
CA ILE A 160 -15.06 -20.25 3.25
C ILE A 160 -15.98 -20.98 4.25
N LEU A 161 -17.11 -20.38 4.60
CA LEU A 161 -18.21 -20.99 5.37
C LEU A 161 -19.20 -21.66 4.42
#